data_AF-A0A2V9A9T3-F1
#
_entry.id   AF-A0A2V9A9T3-F1
#
_cell.length_a   1.000
_cell.length_b   1.000
_cell.length_c   1.000
_cell.angle_alpha   90.00
_cell.angle_beta   90.00
_cell.angle_gamma   90.00
#
_symmetry.space_group_name_H-M   'P 1'
#
loop_
_entity.id
_entity.type
_entity.pdbx_description
1 polymer ?
#
loop_
_entity_poly.entity_id
_entity_poly.type
_entity_poly.pdbx_seq_one_letter_code
_entity_poly.pdbx_strand_id
1 'polypeptide(L)' 'MSTKEILMLKPGDKAPAFRLKSDEDKIIALKDFKGRRVLLFFFPKANTTG' A
#
# COMPACT_ATOMS: atom_id res chain seq x y z
N MET A 1 14.55 -12.87 20.90
CA MET A 1 14.68 -12.65 19.44
C MET A 1 13.65 -11.59 19.05
N SER A 2 14.11 -10.41 18.64
CA SER A 2 13.23 -9.28 18.29
C SER A 2 12.71 -9.46 16.86
N THR A 3 11.47 -9.88 16.72
CA THR A 3 10.79 -10.07 15.42
C THR A 3 10.34 -8.74 14.77
N LYS A 4 10.77 -7.58 15.30
CA LYS A 4 10.34 -6.24 14.84
C LYS A 4 11.17 -5.65 13.70
N GLU A 5 12.29 -6.26 13.34
CA GLU A 5 13.22 -5.78 12.29
C GLU A 5 12.94 -6.42 10.92
N ILE A 6 11.67 -6.72 10.61
CA ILE A 6 11.29 -7.31 9.32
C ILE A 6 10.47 -6.25 8.56
N LEU A 7 11.17 -5.53 7.67
CA LEU A 7 10.67 -4.76 6.52
C LEU A 7 10.31 -3.27 6.72
N MET A 8 11.25 -2.46 7.21
CA MET A 8 11.24 -1.03 6.84
C MET A 8 11.70 -0.89 5.38
N LEU A 9 10.80 -0.47 4.49
CA LEU A 9 11.13 -0.26 3.07
C LEU A 9 12.14 0.89 2.92
N LYS A 10 13.11 0.69 2.03
CA LYS A 10 14.12 1.69 1.64
C LYS A 10 13.94 2.07 0.16
N PRO A 11 14.43 3.24 -0.25
CA PRO A 11 14.46 3.61 -1.66
C PRO A 11 15.19 2.54 -2.50
N GLY A 12 14.58 2.15 -3.63
CA GLY A 12 15.09 1.10 -4.51
C GLY A 12 14.55 -0.31 -4.22
N ASP A 13 13.95 -0.53 -3.04
CA ASP A 13 13.29 -1.80 -2.76
C ASP A 13 12.10 -2.01 -3.70
N LYS A 14 11.90 -3.25 -4.13
CA LYS A 14 10.68 -3.61 -4.84
C LYS A 14 9.50 -3.47 -3.88
N ALA A 15 8.50 -2.70 -4.31
CA ALA A 15 7.26 -2.56 -3.55
C ALA A 15 6.63 -3.94 -3.28
N PRO A 16 6.25 -4.24 -2.02
CA PRO A 16 5.60 -5.50 -1.68
C PRO A 16 4.29 -5.69 -2.46
N ALA A 17 3.99 -6.93 -2.83
CA ALA A 17 2.67 -7.25 -3.37
C ALA A 17 1.61 -7.03 -2.29
N PHE A 18 0.59 -6.24 -2.60
CA PHE A 18 -0.60 -6.08 -1.76
C PHE A 18 -1.87 -6.18 -2.60
N ARG A 19 -2.97 -6.46 -1.91
CA ARG A 19 -4.33 -6.38 -2.43
C ARG A 19 -5.26 -5.91 -1.33
N LEU A 20 -6.12 -4.97 -1.63
CA LEU A 20 -7.07 -4.38 -0.70
C LEU A 20 -8.44 -4.30 -1.36
N LYS A 21 -9.48 -4.28 -0.52
CA LYS A 21 -10.84 -4.03 -0.96
C LYS A 21 -11.03 -2.51 -1.11
N SER A 22 -11.58 -2.07 -2.25
CA SER A 22 -11.97 -0.68 -2.46
C SER A 22 -13.29 -0.36 -1.76
N ASP A 23 -13.68 0.91 -1.80
CA ASP A 23 -15.01 1.41 -1.42
C ASP A 23 -16.12 0.86 -2.33
N GLU A 24 -15.82 0.53 -3.59
CA GLU A 24 -16.73 -0.18 -4.50
C GLU A 24 -16.74 -1.72 -4.33
N ASP A 25 -16.23 -2.24 -3.21
CA ASP A 25 -16.10 -3.68 -2.93
C ASP A 25 -15.24 -4.50 -3.92
N LYS A 26 -14.48 -3.84 -4.81
CA LYS A 26 -13.57 -4.51 -5.75
C LYS A 26 -12.24 -4.81 -5.07
N ILE A 27 -11.64 -5.95 -5.41
CA ILE A 27 -10.27 -6.26 -5.00
C ILE A 27 -9.31 -5.58 -5.97
N ILE A 28 -8.48 -4.68 -5.44
CA ILE A 28 -7.45 -3.96 -6.19
C ILE A 28 -6.08 -4.42 -5.70
N ALA A 29 -5.17 -4.74 -6.61
CA ALA A 29 -3.81 -5.18 -6.31
C ALA A 29 -2.77 -4.28 -6.99
N LEU A 30 -1.57 -4.18 -6.41
CA LEU A 30 -0.47 -3.40 -7.00
C LEU A 30 -0.16 -3.82 -8.45
N LYS A 31 -0.28 -5.12 -8.75
CA LYS A 31 -0.02 -5.68 -10.08
C LYS A 31 -0.97 -5.16 -11.16
N ASP A 32 -2.14 -4.63 -10.78
CA ASP A 32 -3.14 -4.12 -11.72
C ASP A 32 -2.70 -2.78 -12.34
N PHE A 33 -1.71 -2.12 -11.73
CA PHE A 33 -1.13 -0.85 -12.18
C PHE A 33 0.24 -1.00 -12.88
N LYS A 34 0.59 -2.20 -13.35
CA LYS A 34 1.87 -2.44 -14.06
C LYS A 34 2.07 -1.44 -15.20
N GLY A 35 3.29 -0.92 -15.32
CA GLY A 35 3.66 0.07 -16.33
C GLY A 35 3.26 1.51 -15.99
N ARG A 36 2.62 1.76 -14.83
CA ARG A 36 2.26 3.10 -14.36
C ARG A 36 3.05 3.48 -13.12
N ARG A 37 3.27 4.79 -12.92
CA ARG A 37 3.76 5.31 -11.63
C ARG A 37 2.59 5.34 -10.65
N VAL A 38 2.81 4.83 -9.44
CA VAL A 38 1.79 4.73 -8.39
C VAL A 38 2.30 5.45 -7.15
N LEU A 39 1.48 6.32 -6.57
CA LEU A 39 1.71 6.96 -5.28
C LEU A 39 0.79 6.30 -4.25
N LEU A 40 1.35 5.74 -3.18
CA LEU A 40 0.57 5.25 -2.03
C LEU A 40 0.55 6.32 -0.96
N PHE A 41 -0.65 6.67 -0.49
CA PHE A 41 -0.86 7.59 0.60
C PHE A 41 -1.69 6.91 1.68
N PHE A 42 -1.17 6.87 2.91
CA PHE A 42 -1.84 6.27 4.07
C PHE A 42 -2.27 7.38 5.01
N PHE A 43 -3.52 7.34 5.45
CA PHE A 43 -4.08 8.27 6.42
C PHE A 43 -4.78 7.49 7.56
N PRO A 44 -4.88 8.04 8.79
CA PRO A 44 -5.47 7.32 9.91
C PRO A 44 -6.98 7.07 9.78
N LYS A 45 -7.71 8.04 9.22
CA LYS A 45 -9.17 7.97 9.07
C LYS A 45 -9.63 8.70 7.81
N ALA A 46 -10.52 8.05 7.05
CA ALA A 46 -11.19 8.67 5.90
C ALA A 46 -12.32 9.58 6.37
N ASN A 47 -12.75 10.52 5.52
CA ASN A 47 -13.94 11.34 5.72
C ASN A 47 -13.96 12.13 7.04
N THR A 48 -12.80 12.62 7.47
CA THR A 48 -12.71 13.60 8.56
C THR A 48 -12.77 15.01 8.00
N THR A 49 -13.44 15.93 8.70
CA THR A 49 -13.52 17.35 8.30
C THR A 49 -12.19 18.09 8.39
N GLY A 50 -11.22 17.53 9.13
CA GLY A 50 -10.09 18.29 9.65
C GLY A 50 -10.47 19.00 10.93
#